data_AF-A0A540WGT4-F1
#
_entry.id   AF-A0A540WGT4-F1
#
_cell.length_a   1.000
_cell.length_b   1.000
_cell.length_c   1.000
_cell.angle_alpha   90.00
_cell.angle_beta   90.00
_cell.angle_gamma   90.00
#
_symmetry.space_group_name_H-M   'P 1'
#
loop_
_entity.id
_entity.type
_entity.pdbx_description
1 polymer ?
#
loop_
_entity_poly.entity_id
_entity_poly.type
_entity_poly.pdbx_seq_one_letter_code
_entity_poly.pdbx_strand_id
1 'polypeptide(L)'
;MTTQSSPIITEMKVIPVAGHDSMLLNIGGAHNAWFTRNIVVLTDNAGHTGVGEAPGGEVIYQTLLAAIPQVVGQEVARLNRVVQQVHKGNQAADFDTFGKGAWTFELKVNAVAALEAALLDLLGQVLN
;
A
#
# COMPACT_ATOMS: atom_id res chain seq x y z
N MET A 1 -29.42 -6.80 -7.33
CA MET A 1 -28.05 -6.29 -7.48
C MET A 1 -27.73 -6.32 -8.96
N THR A 2 -27.44 -5.17 -9.56
CA THR A 2 -27.17 -5.07 -10.99
C THR A 2 -25.78 -5.65 -11.28
N THR A 3 -25.72 -6.74 -12.02
CA THR A 3 -24.49 -7.45 -12.42
C THR A 3 -23.66 -6.70 -13.49
N GLN A 4 -23.84 -5.38 -13.63
CA GLN A 4 -23.26 -4.58 -14.71
C GLN A 4 -22.24 -3.53 -14.24
N SER A 5 -22.12 -3.26 -12.94
CA SER A 5 -21.20 -2.25 -12.40
C SER A 5 -20.08 -2.89 -11.59
N SER A 6 -18.85 -2.44 -11.80
CA SER A 6 -17.71 -2.82 -10.94
C SER A 6 -17.96 -2.37 -9.49
N PRO A 7 -17.59 -3.18 -8.48
CA PRO A 7 -17.68 -2.76 -7.09
C PRO A 7 -16.89 -1.48 -6.81
N ILE A 8 -17.40 -0.68 -5.87
CA ILE A 8 -16.83 0.59 -5.46
C ILE A 8 -16.15 0.39 -4.12
N ILE A 9 -14.92 0.89 -3.98
CA ILE A 9 -14.17 0.86 -2.73
C ILE A 9 -14.85 1.80 -1.73
N THR A 10 -15.33 1.26 -0.62
CA THR A 10 -16.04 2.02 0.42
C THR A 10 -15.14 2.41 1.59
N GLU A 11 -14.07 1.66 1.83
CA GLU A 11 -13.16 1.90 2.95
C GLU A 11 -11.73 1.54 2.59
N MET A 12 -10.79 2.31 3.13
CA MET A 12 -9.36 1.99 3.15
C MET A 12 -8.82 2.21 4.56
N LYS A 13 -8.22 1.17 5.15
CA LYS A 13 -7.50 1.24 6.43
C LYS A 13 -6.02 1.02 6.19
N VAL A 14 -5.20 1.72 6.96
CA VAL A 14 -3.74 1.57 7.00
C VAL A 14 -3.35 1.26 8.43
N ILE A 15 -2.74 0.11 8.65
CA ILE A 15 -2.50 -0.44 9.99
C ILE A 15 -1.01 -0.73 10.13
N PRO A 16 -0.25 0.05 10.92
CA PRO A 16 1.12 -0.29 11.23
C PRO A 16 1.14 -1.49 12.19
N VAL A 17 1.99 -2.47 11.90
CA VAL A 17 2.14 -3.67 12.70
C VAL A 17 3.62 -3.90 13.03
N ALA A 18 3.86 -4.68 14.10
CA ALA A 18 5.18 -5.11 14.49
C ALA A 18 5.18 -6.63 14.72
N GLY A 19 6.30 -7.28 14.39
CA GLY A 19 6.55 -8.69 14.66
C GLY A 19 7.95 -8.88 15.24
N HIS A 20 8.18 -10.01 15.90
CA HIS A 20 9.49 -10.33 16.47
C HIS A 20 10.51 -10.73 15.41
N ASP A 21 11.77 -10.34 15.60
CA ASP A 21 12.90 -10.74 14.76
C ASP A 21 14.08 -11.25 15.59
N SER A 22 14.97 -12.02 14.95
CA SER A 22 16.26 -12.41 15.49
C SER A 22 17.30 -11.30 15.32
N MET A 23 18.41 -11.38 16.05
CA MET A 23 19.51 -10.41 15.94
C MET A 23 20.39 -10.69 14.70
N LEU A 24 19.84 -10.49 13.50
CA LEU A 24 20.55 -10.65 12.24
C LEU A 24 21.57 -9.52 12.04
N LEU A 25 22.82 -9.86 11.71
CA LEU A 25 23.90 -8.90 11.44
C LEU A 25 24.04 -8.64 9.94
N ASN A 26 24.14 -7.37 9.54
CA ASN A 26 24.37 -6.95 8.16
C ASN A 26 25.18 -5.63 8.10
N ILE A 27 25.44 -5.10 6.90
CA ILE A 27 26.26 -3.88 6.74
C ILE A 27 25.65 -2.62 7.39
N GLY A 28 24.33 -2.59 7.55
CA GLY A 28 23.60 -1.53 8.25
C GLY A 28 23.59 -1.68 9.77
N GLY A 29 24.18 -2.75 10.33
CA GLY A 29 24.28 -3.01 11.76
C GLY A 29 23.64 -4.34 12.17
N ALA A 30 22.79 -4.31 13.19
CA ALA A 30 22.06 -5.47 13.69
C ALA A 30 20.56 -5.20 13.66
N HIS A 31 19.76 -6.21 13.34
CA HIS A 31 18.31 -6.10 13.40
C HIS A 31 17.84 -5.80 14.83
N ASN A 32 16.78 -5.00 14.94
CA ASN A 32 16.06 -4.80 16.19
C ASN A 32 15.28 -6.07 16.56
N ALA A 33 14.87 -6.19 17.83
CA ALA A 33 14.03 -7.29 18.29
C ALA A 33 12.62 -7.30 17.66
N TRP A 34 12.24 -6.21 16.99
CA TRP A 34 10.98 -6.05 16.27
C TRP A 34 11.21 -5.52 14.86
N PHE A 35 10.58 -6.13 13.86
CA PHE A 35 10.43 -5.55 12.53
C PHE A 35 9.04 -4.90 12.41
N THR A 36 8.91 -3.91 11.53
CA THR A 36 7.65 -3.18 11.32
C THR A 36 7.19 -3.27 9.88
N ARG A 37 5.86 -3.27 9.69
CA ARG A 37 5.19 -3.31 8.37
C ARG A 37 3.97 -2.40 8.39
N ASN A 38 3.50 -2.01 7.21
CA ASN A 38 2.23 -1.30 7.04
C ASN A 38 1.27 -2.19 6.26
N ILE A 39 0.10 -2.49 6.84
CA ILE A 39 -0.96 -3.28 6.20
C ILE A 39 -2.01 -2.35 5.62
N VAL A 40 -2.34 -2.55 4.34
CA VAL A 40 -3.47 -1.91 3.66
C VAL A 40 -4.64 -2.89 3.67
N VAL A 41 -5.81 -2.42 4.10
CA VAL A 41 -7.06 -3.19 4.03
C VAL A 41 -8.09 -2.35 3.28
N LEU A 42 -8.57 -2.85 2.14
CA LEU A 42 -9.64 -2.25 1.36
C LEU A 42 -10.94 -3.03 1.56
N THR A 43 -12.06 -2.33 1.60
CA THR A 43 -13.39 -2.94 1.58
C THR A 43 -14.20 -2.33 0.45
N ASP A 44 -14.90 -3.16 -0.32
CA ASP A 44 -15.81 -2.71 -1.39
C ASP A 44 -17.29 -2.81 -0.99
N ASN A 45 -18.17 -2.23 -1.80
CA ASN A 45 -19.61 -2.27 -1.58
C ASN A 45 -20.27 -3.64 -1.91
N ALA A 46 -19.51 -4.61 -2.41
CA ALA A 46 -19.95 -5.99 -2.58
C ALA A 46 -19.63 -6.85 -1.34
N GLY A 47 -18.92 -6.29 -0.35
CA GLY A 47 -18.54 -6.97 0.89
C GLY A 47 -17.21 -7.72 0.80
N HIS A 48 -16.44 -7.54 -0.28
CA HIS A 48 -15.11 -8.12 -0.39
C HIS A 48 -14.09 -7.31 0.40
N THR A 49 -13.00 -7.97 0.77
CA THR A 49 -11.85 -7.34 1.43
C THR A 49 -10.59 -7.69 0.67
N GLY A 50 -9.82 -6.68 0.29
CA GLY A 50 -8.51 -6.86 -0.32
C GLY A 50 -7.39 -6.40 0.61
N VAL A 51 -6.27 -7.11 0.62
CA VAL A 51 -5.14 -6.79 1.51
C VAL A 51 -3.83 -6.61 0.78
N GLY A 52 -2.99 -5.74 1.32
CA GLY A 52 -1.64 -5.50 0.84
C GLY A 52 -0.69 -5.15 1.97
N GLU A 53 0.60 -5.34 1.75
CA GLU A 53 1.63 -5.16 2.78
C GLU A 53 2.87 -4.44 2.22
N ALA A 54 3.39 -3.48 2.98
CA ALA A 54 4.61 -2.74 2.69
C ALA A 54 5.60 -2.80 3.87
N PRO A 55 6.89 -2.44 3.66
CA PRO A 55 7.79 -2.10 4.75
C PRO A 55 7.16 -1.10 5.73
N GLY A 56 7.60 -1.18 6.99
CA GLY A 56 7.18 -0.27 8.04
C GLY A 56 7.76 1.13 7.87
N GLY A 57 7.42 2.01 8.81
CA GLY A 57 7.95 3.37 8.86
C GLY A 57 6.93 4.44 8.46
N GLU A 58 7.15 5.64 9.00
CA GLU A 58 6.21 6.75 8.97
C GLU A 58 6.02 7.32 7.55
N VAL A 59 7.07 7.33 6.73
CA VAL A 59 7.00 7.86 5.36
C VAL A 59 6.00 7.04 4.52
N ILE A 60 6.07 5.72 4.59
CA ILE A 60 5.15 4.82 3.89
C ILE A 60 3.75 4.94 4.48
N TYR A 61 3.63 4.92 5.81
CA TYR A 61 2.35 5.05 6.51
C TYR A 61 1.60 6.32 6.10
N GLN A 62 2.26 7.48 6.16
CA GLN A 62 1.67 8.77 5.80
C GLN A 62 1.35 8.86 4.30
N THR A 63 2.17 8.23 3.44
CA THR A 63 1.89 8.16 2.00
C THR A 63 0.60 7.37 1.72
N LEU A 64 0.38 6.26 2.44
CA LEU A 64 -0.86 5.48 2.34
C LEU A 64 -2.06 6.25 2.90
N LEU A 65 -1.93 6.95 4.03
CA LEU A 65 -3.00 7.80 4.58
C LEU A 65 -3.39 8.92 3.60
N ALA A 66 -2.41 9.58 2.98
CA ALA A 66 -2.66 10.61 1.98
C ALA A 66 -3.29 10.08 0.68
N ALA A 67 -3.20 8.76 0.43
CA ALA A 67 -3.83 8.12 -0.72
C ALA A 67 -5.31 7.79 -0.50
N ILE A 68 -5.79 7.66 0.74
CA ILE A 68 -7.18 7.32 1.09
C ILE A 68 -8.22 8.11 0.26
N PRO A 69 -8.20 9.46 0.20
CA PRO A 69 -9.20 10.22 -0.56
C PRO A 69 -9.13 10.01 -2.08
N GLN A 70 -8.03 9.45 -2.60
CA GLN A 70 -7.88 9.11 -4.02
C GLN A 70 -8.39 7.70 -4.35
N VAL A 71 -8.58 6.86 -3.32
CA VAL A 71 -8.94 5.44 -3.43
C VAL A 71 -10.42 5.23 -3.12
N VAL A 72 -10.90 5.76 -1.98
CA VAL A 72 -12.30 5.59 -1.56
C VAL A 72 -13.23 6.26 -2.57
N GLY A 73 -14.28 5.55 -2.97
CA GLY A 73 -15.24 5.97 -4.00
C GLY A 73 -14.83 5.62 -5.43
N GLN A 74 -13.65 5.03 -5.65
CA GLN A 74 -13.25 4.52 -6.97
C GLN A 74 -13.81 3.12 -7.22
N GLU A 75 -14.10 2.82 -8.48
CA GLU A 75 -14.40 1.46 -8.93
C GLU A 75 -13.13 0.59 -8.91
N VAL A 76 -13.25 -0.66 -8.46
CA VAL A 76 -12.13 -1.63 -8.46
C VAL A 76 -11.55 -1.81 -9.87
N ALA A 77 -12.39 -1.80 -10.91
CA ALA A 77 -11.95 -1.88 -12.31
C ALA A 77 -11.03 -0.72 -12.77
N ARG A 78 -10.91 0.35 -11.98
CA ARG A 78 -10.03 1.50 -12.27
C ARG A 78 -8.65 1.36 -11.63
N LEU A 79 -8.26 0.18 -11.13
CA LEU A 79 -7.01 -0.01 -10.39
C LEU A 79 -5.79 0.66 -11.04
N ASN A 80 -5.57 0.45 -12.35
CA ASN A 80 -4.37 0.96 -13.04
C ASN A 80 -4.31 2.49 -12.99
N ARG A 81 -5.46 3.16 -13.09
CA ARG A 81 -5.56 4.62 -13.01
C ARG A 81 -5.27 5.10 -11.59
N VAL A 82 -5.86 4.44 -10.58
CA VAL A 82 -5.68 4.79 -9.17
C VAL A 82 -4.20 4.63 -8.77
N VAL A 83 -3.61 3.47 -9.07
CA VAL A 83 -2.18 3.18 -8.80
C VAL A 83 -1.28 4.19 -9.49
N GLN A 84 -1.51 4.47 -10.78
CA GLN A 84 -0.69 5.42 -11.53
C GLN A 84 -0.79 6.85 -10.98
N GLN A 85 -1.97 7.28 -10.51
CA GLN A 85 -2.17 8.60 -9.91
C GLN A 85 -1.34 8.75 -8.62
N VAL A 86 -1.41 7.76 -7.73
CA VAL A 86 -0.62 7.76 -6.48
C VAL A 86 0.88 7.66 -6.79
N HIS A 87 1.29 6.85 -7.77
CA HIS A 87 2.68 6.71 -8.16
C HIS A 87 3.28 8.03 -8.67
N LYS A 88 2.62 8.69 -9.63
CA LYS A 88 3.11 9.95 -10.22
C LYS A 88 3.24 11.06 -9.18
N GLY A 89 2.36 11.10 -8.18
CA GLY A 89 2.44 12.08 -7.09
C GLY A 89 3.67 11.92 -6.18
N ASN A 90 4.30 10.75 -6.17
CA ASN A 90 5.40 10.43 -5.25
C ASN A 90 6.75 10.18 -5.94
N GLN A 91 6.75 9.91 -7.25
CA GLN A 91 7.93 9.50 -8.01
C GLN A 91 9.12 10.48 -7.91
N ALA A 92 8.89 11.79 -8.05
CA ALA A 92 9.95 12.78 -7.99
C ALA A 92 10.63 12.84 -6.60
N ALA A 93 9.85 12.64 -5.53
CA ALA A 93 10.36 12.62 -4.16
C ALA A 93 11.22 11.37 -3.90
N ASP A 94 10.85 10.22 -4.46
CA ASP A 94 11.64 8.99 -4.35
C ASP A 94 13.01 9.13 -5.03
N PHE A 95 13.07 9.74 -6.22
CA PHE A 95 14.35 10.00 -6.89
C PHE A 95 15.27 10.92 -6.07
N ASP A 96 14.74 12.01 -5.53
CA ASP A 96 15.51 12.96 -4.71
C ASP A 96 16.02 12.31 -3.41
N THR A 97 15.15 11.60 -2.69
CA THR A 97 15.51 10.96 -1.40
C THR A 97 16.49 9.80 -1.59
N PHE A 98 16.31 8.97 -2.62
CA PHE A 98 17.26 7.91 -2.96
C PHE A 98 18.64 8.46 -3.31
N GLY A 99 18.68 9.55 -4.11
CA GLY A 99 19.93 10.26 -4.42
C GLY A 99 20.64 10.85 -3.19
N LYS A 100 19.90 11.09 -2.10
CA LYS A 100 20.42 11.57 -0.81
C LYS A 100 20.75 10.46 0.18
N GLY A 101 20.67 9.19 -0.23
CA GLY A 101 21.09 8.04 0.56
C GLY A 101 19.99 7.32 1.34
N ALA A 102 18.72 7.57 1.03
CA ALA A 102 17.61 6.79 1.59
C ALA A 102 17.76 5.30 1.21
N TRP A 103 17.37 4.41 2.12
CA TRP A 103 17.33 2.99 1.82
C TRP A 103 16.16 2.67 0.89
N THR A 104 16.29 1.62 0.08
CA THR A 104 15.25 1.23 -0.89
C THR A 104 13.90 0.89 -0.24
N PHE A 105 13.92 0.39 1.00
CA PHE A 105 12.71 0.08 1.78
C PHE A 105 12.06 1.32 2.41
N GLU A 106 12.68 2.51 2.34
CA GLU A 106 12.11 3.77 2.82
C GLU A 106 11.33 4.52 1.73
N LEU A 107 11.44 4.07 0.48
CA LEU A 107 10.86 4.73 -0.68
C LEU A 107 9.33 4.60 -0.72
N LYS A 108 8.66 5.63 -1.22
CA LYS A 108 7.20 5.72 -1.27
C LYS A 108 6.58 4.78 -2.30
N VAL A 109 7.34 4.32 -3.29
CA VAL A 109 6.90 3.25 -4.21
C VAL A 109 6.39 2.00 -3.48
N ASN A 110 6.90 1.72 -2.27
CA ASN A 110 6.40 0.59 -1.47
C ASN A 110 4.95 0.78 -1.01
N ALA A 111 4.51 2.02 -0.73
CA ALA A 111 3.11 2.34 -0.45
C ALA A 111 2.22 2.07 -1.68
N VAL A 112 2.71 2.44 -2.87
CA VAL A 112 2.00 2.20 -4.14
C VAL A 112 1.82 0.71 -4.38
N ALA A 113 2.87 -0.09 -4.16
CA ALA A 113 2.83 -1.54 -4.34
C ALA A 113 1.85 -2.22 -3.36
N ALA A 114 1.80 -1.80 -2.10
CA ALA A 114 0.83 -2.35 -1.14
C ALA A 114 -0.62 -1.99 -1.51
N LEU A 115 -0.87 -0.77 -1.97
CA LEU A 115 -2.18 -0.39 -2.49
C LEU A 115 -2.57 -1.22 -3.73
N GLU A 116 -1.64 -1.40 -4.67
CA GLU A 116 -1.84 -2.22 -5.87
C GLU A 116 -2.17 -3.67 -5.51
N ALA A 117 -1.45 -4.26 -4.55
CA ALA A 117 -1.72 -5.61 -4.08
C ALA A 117 -3.16 -5.76 -3.55
N ALA A 118 -3.62 -4.82 -2.71
CA ALA A 118 -4.99 -4.85 -2.16
C ALA A 118 -6.06 -4.66 -3.26
N LEU A 119 -5.79 -3.82 -4.27
CA LEU A 119 -6.69 -3.63 -5.42
C LEU A 119 -6.75 -4.86 -6.32
N LEU A 120 -5.61 -5.52 -6.55
CA LEU A 120 -5.53 -6.77 -7.32
C LEU A 120 -6.25 -7.92 -6.61
N ASP A 121 -6.17 -7.98 -5.29
CA ASP A 121 -6.91 -8.94 -4.48
C ASP A 121 -8.43 -8.77 -4.66
N LEU A 122 -8.94 -7.54 -4.49
CA LEU A 122 -10.34 -7.22 -4.78
C LEU A 122 -10.72 -7.57 -6.23
N LEU A 123 -9.89 -7.18 -7.21
CA LEU A 123 -10.17 -7.45 -8.61
C LEU A 123 -10.26 -8.97 -8.88
N GLY A 124 -9.37 -9.75 -8.29
CA GLY A 124 -9.39 -11.22 -8.40
C GLY A 124 -10.67 -11.81 -7.82
N GLN A 125 -11.15 -11.31 -6.69
CA GLN A 125 -12.43 -11.73 -6.10
C GLN A 125 -13.63 -11.36 -6.98
N VAL A 126 -13.59 -10.22 -7.66
CA VAL A 126 -14.67 -9.75 -8.54
C VAL A 126 -14.76 -10.51 -9.86
N LEU A 127 -13.64 -11.05 -10.35
CA LEU A 127 -13.55 -11.74 -11.65
C LEU A 127 -13.77 -13.26 -11.58
N ASN A 128 -13.82 -13.83 -10.37
CA ASN A 128 -14.11 -15.25 -10.12
C ASN A 128 -15.60 -15.49 -9.86
#